data_AF-A0A7M3Y4W6-F1
#
_entry.id   AF-A0A7M3Y4W6-F1
#
_cell.length_a   1.000
_cell.length_b   1.000
_cell.length_c   1.000
_cell.angle_alpha   90.00
_cell.angle_beta   90.00
_cell.angle_gamma   90.00
#
_symmetry.space_group_name_H-M   'P 1'
#
loop_
_entity.id
_entity.type
_entity.pdbx_description
1 polymer ?
#
loop_
_entity_poly.entity_id
_entity_poly.type
_entity_poly.pdbx_seq_one_letter_code
_entity_poly.pdbx_strand_id
1 'polypeptide(L)'
;MSIEKKFEKATKRVWRLKEKPDDMTLLELYALYKQATEGDATGPRPLSGGLAGMAKWRAWRKLRGTSNEEAMESYCAIVDRLMSGD
;
A
#
# COMPACT_ATOMS: atom_id res chain seq x y z
N MET A 1 -18.05 7.75 -8.01
CA MET A 1 -16.70 7.54 -8.59
C MET A 1 -16.33 6.09 -8.37
N SER A 2 -15.81 5.39 -9.39
CA SER A 2 -15.24 4.03 -9.24
C SER A 2 -14.10 4.04 -8.22
N ILE A 3 -13.89 2.90 -7.55
CA ILE A 3 -12.79 2.70 -6.61
C ILE A 3 -11.42 2.93 -7.28
N GLU A 4 -11.26 2.52 -8.54
CA GLU A 4 -10.02 2.73 -9.29
C GLU A 4 -9.67 4.23 -9.43
N LYS A 5 -10.68 5.06 -9.70
CA LYS A 5 -10.51 6.52 -9.78
C LYS A 5 -10.19 7.14 -8.40
N LYS A 6 -10.73 6.59 -7.31
CA LYS A 6 -10.39 7.02 -5.95
C LYS A 6 -8.95 6.63 -5.62
N PHE A 7 -8.55 5.41 -5.96
CA PHE A 7 -7.20 4.88 -5.77
C PHE A 7 -6.17 5.67 -6.57
N GLU A 8 -6.41 5.95 -7.84
CA GLU A 8 -5.54 6.80 -8.66
C GLU A 8 -5.36 8.19 -8.05
N LYS A 9 -6.42 8.78 -7.49
CA LYS A 9 -6.32 10.05 -6.76
C LYS A 9 -5.57 9.92 -5.44
N ALA A 10 -5.79 8.86 -4.68
CA ALA A 10 -5.11 8.59 -3.41
C ALA A 10 -3.60 8.39 -3.62
N THR A 11 -3.21 7.63 -4.65
CA THR A 11 -1.80 7.41 -5.01
C THR A 11 -1.11 8.71 -5.44
N LYS A 12 -1.82 9.68 -6.00
CA LYS A 12 -1.27 11.04 -6.26
C LYS A 12 -1.23 11.89 -5.00
N ARG A 13 -2.24 11.76 -4.13
CA ARG A 13 -2.35 12.51 -2.88
C ARG A 13 -1.25 12.15 -1.90
N VAL A 14 -0.90 10.88 -1.73
CA VAL A 14 0.14 10.46 -0.75
C VAL A 14 1.47 11.22 -0.93
N TRP A 15 1.84 11.60 -2.15
CA TRP A 15 3.04 12.40 -2.45
C TRP A 15 2.97 13.86 -2.01
N ARG A 16 1.77 14.34 -1.66
CA ARG A 16 1.49 15.71 -1.19
C ARG A 16 1.33 15.80 0.33
N LEU A 17 1.58 14.71 1.05
CA LEU A 17 1.60 14.74 2.52
C LEU A 17 2.65 15.74 3.00
N LYS A 18 2.29 16.54 4.01
CA LYS A 18 3.21 17.52 4.61
C LYS A 18 4.30 16.84 5.43
N GLU A 19 3.96 15.71 6.05
CA GLU A 19 4.86 14.94 6.89
C GLU A 19 4.94 13.50 6.39
N LYS A 20 6.13 12.92 6.52
CA LYS A 20 6.36 11.53 6.18
C LYS A 20 5.67 10.64 7.23
N PRO A 21 4.79 9.70 6.83
CA PRO A 21 4.24 8.72 7.76
C PRO A 21 5.34 7.86 8.39
N ASP A 22 5.00 7.20 9.50
CA ASP A 22 5.89 6.22 10.11
C ASP A 22 6.16 5.02 9.18
N ASP A 23 7.23 4.28 9.48
CA ASP A 23 7.66 3.18 8.61
C ASP A 23 6.64 2.03 8.52
N MET A 24 5.81 1.80 9.54
CA MET A 24 4.76 0.77 9.47
C MET A 24 3.67 1.19 8.48
N THR A 25 3.21 2.43 8.56
CA THR A 25 2.23 2.99 7.62
C THR A 25 2.75 2.96 6.19
N LEU A 26 4.03 3.28 5.97
CA LEU A 26 4.64 3.20 4.65
C LEU A 26 4.73 1.77 4.10
N LEU A 27 5.02 0.79 4.96
CA LEU A 27 5.03 -0.63 4.57
C LEU A 27 3.63 -1.12 4.22
N GLU A 28 2.62 -0.68 4.96
CA GLU A 28 1.21 -1.02 4.70
C GLU A 28 0.72 -0.41 3.38
N LEU A 29 0.97 0.89 3.15
CA LEU A 29 0.67 1.55 1.88
C LEU A 29 1.36 0.86 0.70
N TYR A 30 2.62 0.46 0.86
CA TYR A 30 3.33 -0.31 -0.15
C TYR A 30 2.65 -1.66 -0.44
N ALA A 31 2.32 -2.42 0.61
CA ALA A 31 1.70 -3.73 0.48
C ALA A 31 0.33 -3.65 -0.21
N LEU A 32 -0.51 -2.69 0.22
CA LEU A 32 -1.83 -2.45 -0.36
C LEU A 32 -1.74 -1.99 -1.81
N TYR A 33 -0.79 -1.11 -2.13
CA TYR A 33 -0.56 -0.69 -3.52
C TYR A 33 -0.20 -1.89 -4.40
N LYS A 34 0.75 -2.73 -3.96
CA LYS A 34 1.17 -3.93 -4.69
C LYS A 34 0.02 -4.92 -4.86
N GLN A 35 -0.78 -5.15 -3.81
CA GLN A 35 -1.95 -6.03 -3.90
C GLN A 35 -3.02 -5.47 -4.85
N ALA A 36 -3.27 -4.16 -4.81
CA ALA A 36 -4.23 -3.50 -5.68
C ALA A 36 -3.83 -3.55 -7.16
N THR A 37 -2.53 -3.48 -7.49
CA THR A 37 -2.05 -3.43 -8.88
C THR A 37 -1.61 -4.77 -9.45
N GLU A 38 -1.02 -5.64 -8.62
CA GLU A 38 -0.39 -6.89 -9.05
C GLU A 38 -1.08 -8.12 -8.45
N GLY A 39 -2.01 -7.94 -7.51
CA GLY A 39 -2.63 -9.05 -6.78
C GLY A 39 -1.68 -9.70 -5.79
N ASP A 40 -1.91 -10.98 -5.50
CA ASP A 40 -1.14 -11.75 -4.53
C ASP A 40 0.36 -11.74 -4.81
N ALA A 41 1.16 -11.63 -3.75
CA ALA A 41 2.61 -11.70 -3.85
C ALA A 41 3.08 -13.07 -4.40
N THR A 42 3.33 -13.15 -5.71
CA THR A 42 3.90 -14.33 -6.37
C THR A 42 5.41 -14.18 -6.53
N GLY A 43 6.18 -15.05 -5.89
CA GLY A 43 7.63 -15.11 -6.11
C GLY A 43 8.43 -15.54 -4.89
N PRO A 44 9.72 -15.91 -5.09
CA PRO A 44 10.62 -16.26 -4.01
C PRO A 44 10.87 -15.05 -3.11
N ARG A 45 11.18 -15.31 -1.84
CA ARG A 45 11.56 -14.28 -0.88
C ARG A 45 12.72 -13.45 -1.46
N PRO A 46 12.60 -12.11 -1.55
CA PRO A 46 13.64 -11.31 -2.18
C PRO A 46 14.94 -11.36 -1.36
N LEU A 47 16.04 -11.69 -2.03
CA LEU A 47 17.41 -11.58 -1.51
C LEU A 47 17.94 -10.14 -1.68
N SER A 48 17.46 -9.43 -2.70
CA SER A 48 17.81 -8.05 -3.00
C SER A 48 17.01 -7.07 -2.12
N GLY A 49 17.68 -6.10 -1.51
CA GLY A 49 17.05 -5.04 -0.69
C GLY A 49 17.12 -5.25 0.83
N GLY A 50 17.84 -6.29 1.31
CA GLY A 50 18.12 -6.49 2.73
C GLY A 50 16.87 -6.59 3.62
N LEU A 51 16.94 -6.07 4.85
CA LEU A 51 15.84 -6.13 5.82
C LEU A 51 14.58 -5.40 5.33
N ALA A 52 14.75 -4.26 4.66
CA ALA A 52 13.64 -3.45 4.15
C ALA A 52 12.89 -4.16 3.00
N GLY A 53 13.63 -4.78 2.06
CA GLY A 53 13.03 -5.60 0.99
C GLY A 53 12.25 -6.79 1.57
N MET A 54 12.80 -7.45 2.60
CA MET A 54 12.09 -8.51 3.31
C MET A 54 10.84 -8.01 4.04
N ALA A 55 10.88 -6.84 4.66
CA ALA A 55 9.73 -6.25 5.36
C ALA A 55 8.59 -5.93 4.38
N LYS A 56 8.92 -5.28 3.26
CA LYS A 56 7.99 -4.99 2.16
C LYS A 56 7.31 -6.24 1.61
N TRP A 57 8.11 -7.26 1.29
CA TRP A 57 7.56 -8.52 0.79
C TRP A 57 6.72 -9.25 1.82
N ARG A 58 7.13 -9.26 3.11
CA ARG A 58 6.31 -9.82 4.18
C ARG A 58 4.99 -9.10 4.34
N ALA A 59 4.97 -7.77 4.26
CA ALA A 59 3.75 -6.97 4.34
C ALA A 59 2.82 -7.28 3.16
N TRP A 60 3.33 -7.29 1.93
CA TRP A 60 2.54 -7.65 0.74
C TRP A 60 2.00 -9.08 0.82
N ARG A 61 2.83 -10.06 1.20
CA ARG A 61 2.40 -11.47 1.33
C ARG A 61 1.33 -11.70 2.39
N LYS A 62 1.23 -10.84 3.42
CA LYS A 62 0.16 -10.93 4.43
C LYS A 62 -1.23 -10.60 3.86
N LEU A 63 -1.29 -9.85 2.77
CA LEU A 63 -2.53 -9.48 2.10
C LEU A 63 -3.03 -10.54 1.11
N ARG A 64 -2.36 -11.70 1.03
CA ARG A 64 -2.73 -12.77 0.10
C ARG A 64 -4.20 -13.16 0.26
N GLY A 65 -4.94 -13.21 -0.85
CA GLY A 65 -6.37 -13.48 -0.88
C GLY A 65 -7.25 -12.23 -0.74
N THR A 66 -6.67 -11.05 -0.51
CA THR A 66 -7.40 -9.78 -0.55
C THR A 66 -7.63 -9.40 -2.01
N SER A 67 -8.86 -9.03 -2.36
CA SER A 67 -9.18 -8.61 -3.73
C SER A 67 -8.50 -7.28 -4.07
N ASN A 68 -8.27 -7.02 -5.36
CA ASN A 68 -7.72 -5.74 -5.81
C ASN A 68 -8.57 -4.56 -5.33
N GLU A 69 -9.90 -4.68 -5.36
CA GLU A 69 -10.83 -3.65 -4.90
C GLU A 69 -10.70 -3.37 -3.40
N GLU A 70 -10.66 -4.42 -2.56
CA GLU A 70 -10.49 -4.28 -1.10
C GLU A 70 -9.14 -3.64 -0.73
N ALA A 71 -8.08 -3.99 -1.47
CA ALA A 71 -6.77 -3.38 -1.30
C ALA A 71 -6.78 -1.89 -1.69
N MET A 72 -7.49 -1.51 -2.76
CA MET A 72 -7.68 -0.11 -3.15
C MET A 72 -8.46 0.68 -2.10
N GLU A 73 -9.54 0.10 -1.55
CA GLU A 73 -10.35 0.73 -0.51
C GLU A 73 -9.53 1.01 0.75
N SER A 74 -8.78 0.01 1.21
CA SER A 74 -7.89 0.12 2.37
C SER A 74 -6.80 1.17 2.14
N TYR A 75 -6.19 1.19 0.95
CA TYR A 75 -5.19 2.20 0.60
C TYR A 75 -5.76 3.62 0.65
N CYS A 76 -6.96 3.81 0.08
CA CYS A 76 -7.63 5.11 0.10
C CYS A 76 -7.92 5.57 1.52
N ALA A 77 -8.41 4.67 2.39
CA ALA A 77 -8.72 4.98 3.78
C ALA A 77 -7.49 5.46 4.55
N ILE A 78 -6.33 4.80 4.38
CA ILE A 78 -5.08 5.24 5.03
C ILE A 78 -4.65 6.61 4.51
N VAL A 79 -4.67 6.84 3.19
CA VAL A 79 -4.30 8.16 2.63
C VAL A 79 -5.25 9.25 3.10
N ASP A 80 -6.55 8.98 3.19
CA ASP A 80 -7.54 9.94 3.70
C ASP A 80 -7.30 10.30 5.15
N ARG A 81 -6.95 9.32 5.99
CA ARG A 81 -6.56 9.57 7.39
C ARG A 81 -5.30 10.44 7.48
N LEU A 82 -4.26 10.10 6.73
CA LEU A 82 -3.00 10.86 6.71
C LEU A 82 -3.19 12.31 6.22
N MET A 83 -4.17 12.53 5.33
CA MET A 83 -4.51 13.86 4.83
C MET A 83 -5.33 14.69 5.80
N SER A 84 -6.13 14.03 6.64
CA SER A 84 -6.99 14.68 7.62
C SER A 84 -6.24 15.10 8.89
N GLY A 85 -5.03 14.56 9.11
CA GLY A 85 -4.10 15.03 10.14
C GLY A 85 -4.55 14.73 11.57
N ASP A 86 -4.89 13.47 11.85
CA ASP A 86 -4.99 12.96 13.23
C ASP A 86 -3.60 12.78 13.87
#